data_AF-A0A2N2QZK1-F1
#
_entry.id   AF-A0A2N2QZK1-F1
#
_cell.length_a   1.000
_cell.length_b   1.000
_cell.length_c   1.000
_cell.angle_alpha   90.00
_cell.angle_beta   90.00
_cell.angle_gamma   90.00
#
_symmetry.space_group_name_H-M   'P 1'
#
loop_
_entity.id
_entity.type
_entity.pdbx_description
1 polymer ?
#
loop_
_entity_poly.entity_id
_entity_poly.type
_entity_poly.pdbx_seq_one_letter_code
_entity_poly.pdbx_strand_id
1 'polypeptide(L)'
;MLEADGAEFLANTEKGIDALLVDAFDKTGFAPSLANREFFENAYAKLSGNGVLVINLAGEKETYAGLIGEAMHVFDDQIIVISVPDDGNHVLYAFKERHFEPRWRWLHNYAKELRAKFGLDFPAFVQKMERSTKLGLARREAIRRR
;
A
#
# COMPACT_ATOMS: atom_id res chain seq x y z
N MET A 1 23.07 -4.27 4.29
CA MET A 1 21.87 -5.08 4.52
C MET A 1 21.84 -5.38 6.01
N LEU A 2 20.76 -5.01 6.68
CA LEU A 2 20.52 -5.34 8.09
C LEU A 2 19.68 -6.62 8.12
N GLU A 3 19.99 -7.53 9.04
CA GLU A 3 19.19 -8.72 9.30
C GLU A 3 18.53 -8.57 10.67
N ALA A 4 17.22 -8.37 10.66
CA ALA A 4 16.40 -8.15 11.85
C ALA A 4 14.92 -8.46 11.52
N ASP A 5 14.09 -8.63 12.54
CA ASP A 5 12.64 -8.62 12.36
C ASP A 5 12.19 -7.21 11.94
N GLY A 6 11.45 -7.13 10.82
CA GLY A 6 11.03 -5.85 10.26
C GLY A 6 10.02 -5.09 11.12
N ALA A 7 9.16 -5.80 11.86
CA ALA A 7 8.18 -5.17 12.74
C ALA A 7 8.87 -4.60 13.99
N GLU A 8 9.78 -5.38 14.59
CA GLU A 8 10.59 -4.92 15.72
C GLU A 8 11.50 -3.75 15.32
N PHE A 9 12.14 -3.82 14.15
CA PHE A 9 12.94 -2.72 13.64
C PHE A 9 12.10 -1.45 13.48
N LEU A 10 10.91 -1.55 12.88
CA LEU A 10 10.01 -0.43 12.68
C LEU A 10 9.57 0.19 14.01
N ALA A 11 9.23 -0.63 15.01
CA ALA A 11 8.83 -0.16 16.34
C ALA A 11 9.91 0.71 17.01
N ASN A 12 11.18 0.36 16.80
CA ASN A 12 12.33 1.07 17.36
C ASN A 12 12.88 2.22 16.49
N THR A 13 12.41 2.35 15.25
CA THR A 13 12.87 3.39 14.32
C THR A 13 12.32 4.77 14.72
N GLU A 14 13.06 5.84 14.44
CA GLU A 14 12.55 7.21 14.63
C GLU A 14 11.41 7.52 13.65
N LYS A 15 10.54 8.46 14.04
CA LYS A 15 9.48 8.93 13.14
C LYS A 15 10.08 9.79 12.01
N GLY A 16 9.36 9.87 10.88
CA GLY A 16 9.74 10.70 9.73
C GLY A 16 9.97 9.92 8.44
N ILE A 17 9.47 8.68 8.34
CA ILE A 17 9.61 7.86 7.13
C ILE A 17 8.69 8.39 6.03
N ASP A 18 9.24 8.79 4.88
CA ASP A 18 8.43 9.27 3.74
C ASP A 18 7.81 8.13 2.92
N ALA A 19 8.51 7.01 2.81
CA ALA A 19 8.02 5.82 2.12
C ALA A 19 8.47 4.56 2.86
N LEU A 20 7.49 3.81 3.38
CA LEU A 20 7.70 2.50 3.99
C LEU A 20 7.21 1.42 3.02
N LEU A 21 8.13 0.64 2.47
CA LEU A 21 7.82 -0.45 1.54
C LEU A 21 7.91 -1.78 2.28
N VAL A 22 6.85 -2.56 2.20
CA VAL A 22 6.71 -3.85 2.89
C VAL A 22 6.43 -4.93 1.85
N ASP A 23 7.42 -5.78 1.61
CA ASP A 23 7.28 -6.98 0.80
C ASP A 23 7.25 -8.17 1.75
N ALA A 24 6.06 -8.47 2.25
CA ALA A 24 5.87 -9.35 3.41
C ALA A 24 5.05 -10.60 3.10
N PHE A 25 4.73 -10.82 1.82
CA PHE A 25 4.06 -12.02 1.36
C PHE A 25 5.05 -12.89 0.60
N ASP A 26 5.29 -14.09 1.12
CA ASP A 26 5.97 -15.14 0.39
C ASP A 26 4.98 -16.23 -0.06
N LYS A 27 5.49 -17.31 -0.65
CA LYS A 27 4.70 -18.45 -1.16
C LYS A 27 3.86 -19.15 -0.08
N THR A 28 4.14 -18.90 1.20
CA THR A 28 3.47 -19.48 2.36
C THR A 28 2.44 -18.53 3.00
N GLY A 29 2.37 -17.28 2.52
CA GLY A 29 1.40 -16.27 2.95
C GLY A 29 2.05 -15.05 3.59
N PHE A 30 1.26 -14.28 4.34
CA PHE A 30 1.73 -13.12 5.08
C PHE A 30 2.42 -13.53 6.38
N ALA A 31 3.53 -12.89 6.73
CA ALA A 31 4.11 -13.05 8.07
C ALA A 31 3.08 -12.62 9.15
N PRO A 32 2.69 -13.49 10.10
CA PRO A 32 1.67 -13.17 11.10
C PRO A 32 1.96 -11.92 11.95
N SER A 33 3.25 -11.62 12.17
CA SER A 33 3.71 -10.42 12.89
C SER A 33 3.40 -9.11 12.15
N LEU A 34 3.19 -9.17 10.84
CA LEU A 34 2.81 -8.04 10.00
C LEU A 34 1.28 -8.01 9.77
N ALA A 35 0.60 -9.12 10.08
CA ALA A 35 -0.81 -9.38 9.83
C ALA A 35 -1.79 -8.82 10.88
N ASN A 36 -1.44 -7.73 11.56
CA ASN A 36 -2.20 -7.25 12.70
C ASN A 36 -2.32 -5.72 12.73
N ARG A 37 -3.29 -5.23 13.49
CA ARG A 37 -3.56 -3.80 13.66
C ARG A 37 -2.36 -3.04 14.23
N GLU A 38 -1.67 -3.64 15.20
CA GLU A 38 -0.52 -3.03 15.87
C GLU A 38 0.60 -2.67 14.88
N PHE A 39 0.84 -3.52 13.87
CA PHE A 39 1.77 -3.22 12.80
C PHE A 39 1.37 -1.96 12.03
N PHE A 40 0.10 -1.84 11.62
CA PHE A 40 -0.39 -0.66 10.91
C PHE A 40 -0.33 0.61 11.76
N GLU A 41 -0.68 0.53 13.04
CA GLU A 41 -0.61 1.65 13.98
C GLU A 41 0.84 2.12 14.16
N ASN A 42 1.78 1.19 14.31
CA ASN A 42 3.21 1.49 14.37
C ASN A 42 3.69 2.13 13.06
N ALA A 43 3.34 1.57 11.90
CA ALA A 43 3.67 2.16 10.60
C ALA A 43 3.14 3.60 10.50
N TYR A 44 1.87 3.83 10.84
CA TYR A 44 1.28 5.16 10.86
C TYR A 44 2.05 6.12 11.79
N ALA A 45 2.42 5.67 12.99
CA ALA A 45 3.16 6.49 13.95
C ALA A 45 4.55 6.90 13.42
N LYS A 46 5.24 6.02 12.67
CA LYS A 46 6.59 6.27 12.16
C LYS A 46 6.63 7.06 10.84
N LEU A 47 5.56 7.06 10.05
CA LEU A 47 5.51 7.84 8.81
C LEU A 47 5.63 9.35 9.05
N SER A 48 6.20 10.09 8.09
CA SER A 48 6.15 11.55 8.03
C SER A 48 4.72 12.03 7.72
N GLY A 49 4.45 13.34 7.85
CA GLY A 49 3.10 13.88 7.61
C GLY A 49 2.54 13.57 6.21
N ASN A 50 3.42 13.46 5.22
CA ASN A 50 3.09 13.12 3.83
C ASN A 50 3.56 11.70 3.47
N GLY A 51 3.84 10.88 4.48
CA GLY A 51 4.41 9.55 4.31
C GLY A 51 3.40 8.56 3.76
N VAL A 52 3.90 7.55 3.04
CA VAL A 52 3.12 6.46 2.47
C VAL A 52 3.66 5.10 2.92
N LEU A 53 2.75 4.21 3.31
CA LEU A 53 2.99 2.78 3.45
C LEU A 53 2.59 2.08 2.15
N VAL A 54 3.47 1.25 1.60
CA VAL A 54 3.22 0.45 0.39
C VAL A 54 3.42 -1.01 0.73
N ILE A 55 2.38 -1.83 0.55
CA ILE A 55 2.42 -3.27 0.82
C ILE A 55 2.15 -4.04 -0.46
N ASN A 56 3.05 -4.96 -0.81
CA ASN A 56 2.80 -5.98 -1.82
C ASN A 56 1.96 -7.10 -1.20
N LEU A 57 0.71 -7.27 -1.65
CA LEU A 57 -0.23 -8.30 -1.22
C LEU A 57 -0.23 -9.44 -2.26
N ALA A 58 0.44 -10.54 -1.95
CA ALA A 58 0.45 -11.72 -2.81
C ALA A 58 -0.40 -12.87 -2.22
N GLY A 59 -0.92 -13.74 -3.07
CA GLY A 59 -1.74 -14.89 -2.66
C GLY A 59 -3.25 -14.70 -2.85
N GLU A 60 -4.03 -15.58 -2.22
CA GLU A 60 -5.50 -15.61 -2.37
C GLU A 60 -6.17 -14.42 -1.69
N LYS A 61 -7.24 -13.90 -2.29
CA LYS A 61 -7.94 -12.69 -1.84
C LYS A 61 -8.46 -12.76 -0.42
N GLU A 62 -8.89 -13.95 -0.02
CA GLU A 62 -9.41 -14.28 1.29
C GLU A 62 -8.36 -14.04 2.39
N THR A 63 -7.07 -14.16 2.04
CA THR A 63 -5.96 -14.02 2.99
C THR A 63 -5.66 -12.57 3.38
N TYR A 64 -5.92 -11.59 2.49
CA TYR A 64 -5.58 -10.18 2.74
C TYR A 64 -6.79 -9.23 2.86
N ALA A 65 -8.03 -9.68 2.63
CA ALA A 65 -9.22 -8.82 2.79
C ALA A 65 -9.33 -8.22 4.21
N GLY A 66 -8.95 -8.99 5.24
CA GLY A 66 -8.88 -8.50 6.63
C GLY A 66 -7.84 -7.39 6.81
N LEU A 67 -6.67 -7.53 6.19
CA LEU A 67 -5.58 -6.56 6.27
C LEU A 67 -5.96 -5.23 5.62
N ILE A 68 -6.67 -5.28 4.49
CA ILE A 68 -7.20 -4.08 3.83
C ILE A 68 -8.13 -3.34 4.79
N GLY A 69 -9.02 -4.06 5.49
CA GLY A 69 -9.91 -3.47 6.49
C GLY A 69 -9.16 -2.81 7.66
N GLU A 70 -8.12 -3.47 8.19
CA GLU A 70 -7.29 -2.91 9.25
C GLU A 70 -6.51 -1.67 8.80
N ALA A 71 -5.93 -1.71 7.60
CA ALA A 71 -5.26 -0.55 6.99
C ALA A 71 -6.25 0.61 6.78
N MET A 72 -7.45 0.35 6.28
CA MET A 72 -8.49 1.38 6.14
C MET A 72 -8.84 2.02 7.49
N HIS A 73 -8.95 1.22 8.55
CA HIS A 73 -9.25 1.72 9.87
C HIS A 73 -8.15 2.64 10.41
N VAL A 74 -6.89 2.21 10.32
CA VAL A 74 -5.74 2.98 10.85
C VAL A 74 -5.45 4.24 10.02
N PHE A 75 -5.61 4.16 8.70
CA PHE A 75 -5.31 5.26 7.78
C PHE A 75 -6.54 6.09 7.40
N ASP A 76 -7.65 5.98 8.13
CA ASP A 76 -8.86 6.81 7.95
C ASP A 76 -9.37 6.81 6.49
N ASP A 77 -9.52 5.60 5.92
CA ASP A 77 -9.90 5.35 4.53
C ASP A 77 -8.95 5.94 3.46
N GLN A 78 -7.81 6.53 3.84
CA GLN A 78 -6.81 7.10 2.92
C GLN A 78 -5.94 6.02 2.29
N ILE A 79 -6.57 5.07 1.58
CA ILE A 79 -5.88 3.97 0.92
C ILE A 79 -6.25 3.82 -0.55
N ILE A 80 -5.31 3.33 -1.35
CA ILE A 80 -5.52 2.93 -2.75
C ILE A 80 -5.02 1.51 -2.89
N VAL A 81 -5.85 0.62 -3.44
CA VAL A 81 -5.45 -0.77 -3.73
C VAL A 81 -5.46 -0.94 -5.24
N ILE A 82 -4.38 -1.38 -5.87
CA ILE A 82 -4.38 -1.71 -7.31
C ILE A 82 -4.15 -3.20 -7.50
N SER A 83 -4.81 -3.78 -8.51
CA SER A 83 -4.52 -5.14 -8.96
C SER A 83 -3.39 -5.09 -9.99
N VAL A 84 -2.41 -5.97 -9.82
CA VAL A 84 -1.32 -6.20 -10.77
C VAL A 84 -1.74 -7.37 -11.68
N PRO A 85 -1.68 -7.20 -13.02
CA PRO A 85 -2.00 -8.28 -13.97
C PRO A 85 -1.15 -9.52 -13.75
N ASP A 86 -1.65 -10.64 -14.29
CA ASP A 86 -0.98 -11.92 -14.45
C ASP A 86 -0.81 -12.77 -13.17
N ASP A 87 -0.47 -12.17 -12.03
CA ASP A 87 -0.16 -12.92 -10.80
C ASP A 87 -1.23 -12.85 -9.70
N GLY A 88 -2.29 -12.06 -9.89
CA GLY A 88 -3.36 -11.89 -8.87
C GLY A 88 -2.96 -11.04 -7.66
N ASN A 89 -1.72 -10.53 -7.66
CA ASN A 89 -1.19 -9.68 -6.59
C ASN A 89 -1.89 -8.31 -6.58
N HIS A 90 -2.02 -7.76 -5.38
CA HIS A 90 -2.50 -6.40 -5.17
C HIS A 90 -1.39 -5.57 -4.52
N VAL A 91 -1.36 -4.28 -4.82
CA VAL A 91 -0.50 -3.33 -4.09
C VAL A 91 -1.40 -2.39 -3.33
N LEU A 92 -1.22 -2.34 -2.01
CA LEU A 92 -1.90 -1.41 -1.12
C LEU A 92 -1.00 -0.22 -0.86
N TYR A 93 -1.53 0.98 -1.09
CA TYR A 93 -0.94 2.25 -0.70
C TYR A 93 -1.79 2.84 0.42
N ALA A 94 -1.18 3.21 1.53
CA ALA A 94 -1.83 3.82 2.68
C ALA A 94 -1.15 5.14 3.02
N PHE A 95 -1.89 6.24 2.95
CA PHE A 95 -1.36 7.59 3.04
C PHE A 95 -1.63 8.18 4.42
N LYS A 96 -0.60 8.72 5.07
CA LYS A 96 -0.77 9.39 6.36
C LYS A 96 -1.43 10.76 6.25
N GLU A 97 -1.25 11.43 5.12
CA GLU A 97 -1.86 12.73 4.84
C GLU A 97 -3.39 12.59 4.89
N ARG A 98 -4.02 13.38 5.77
CA ARG A 98 -5.49 13.40 5.88
C ARG A 98 -6.09 14.08 4.66
N HIS A 99 -7.17 13.51 4.11
CA HIS A 99 -7.84 14.02 2.92
C HIS A 99 -6.92 14.10 1.70
N PHE A 100 -6.03 13.11 1.55
CA PHE A 100 -5.13 13.03 0.42
C PHE A 100 -5.92 12.90 -0.89
N GLU A 101 -5.74 13.87 -1.78
CA GLU A 101 -6.31 13.85 -3.12
C GLU A 101 -5.20 13.78 -4.17
N PRO A 102 -5.04 12.62 -4.85
CA PRO A 102 -4.03 12.50 -5.89
C PRO A 102 -4.30 13.48 -7.03
N ARG A 103 -3.28 14.27 -7.38
CA ARG A 103 -3.33 15.18 -8.53
C ARG A 103 -3.19 14.40 -9.84
N TRP A 104 -4.24 13.68 -10.24
CA TRP A 104 -4.20 12.71 -11.35
C TRP A 104 -3.62 13.26 -12.65
N ARG A 105 -4.03 14.47 -13.07
CA ARG A 105 -3.49 15.10 -14.29
C ARG A 105 -1.97 15.30 -14.21
N TRP A 106 -1.47 15.71 -13.04
CA TRP A 106 -0.04 15.87 -12.82
C TRP A 106 0.68 14.52 -12.79
N LEU A 107 0.12 13.53 -12.07
CA LEU A 107 0.66 12.17 -12.01
C LEU A 107 0.77 11.51 -13.39
N HIS A 108 -0.23 11.68 -14.26
CA HIS A 108 -0.20 11.16 -15.63
C HIS A 108 0.90 11.78 -16.48
N ASN A 109 1.15 13.09 -16.33
CA ASN A 109 2.24 13.75 -17.04
C ASN A 109 3.60 13.28 -16.49
N TYR A 110 3.76 13.25 -15.17
CA TYR A 110 4.99 12.80 -14.53
C TYR A 110 5.30 11.33 -14.83
N ALA A 111 4.29 10.46 -14.93
CA ALA A 111 4.48 9.07 -15.32
C ALA A 111 5.05 8.91 -16.74
N LYS A 112 4.71 9.79 -17.68
CA LYS A 112 5.32 9.79 -19.02
C LYS A 112 6.80 10.13 -18.96
N GLU A 113 7.17 11.09 -18.11
CA GLU A 113 8.57 11.46 -17.87
C GLU A 113 9.35 10.31 -17.23
N LEU A 114 8.77 9.65 -16.22
CA LEU A 114 9.37 8.47 -15.58
C LEU A 114 9.53 7.30 -16.56
N ARG A 115 8.56 7.07 -17.45
CA ARG A 115 8.68 6.06 -18.52
C ARG A 115 9.84 6.39 -19.45
N ALA A 116 9.99 7.64 -19.87
CA ALA A 116 11.11 8.05 -20.71
C ALA A 116 12.46 7.84 -20.02
N LYS A 117 12.51 8.04 -18.70
CA LYS A 117 13.74 7.91 -17.90
C LYS A 117 14.13 6.46 -17.59
N PHE A 118 13.16 5.61 -17.26
CA PHE A 118 13.42 4.28 -16.70
C PHE A 118 12.93 3.12 -17.58
N GLY A 119 12.19 3.39 -18.65
CA GLY A 119 11.67 2.37 -19.56
C GLY A 119 10.49 1.55 -19.02
N LEU A 120 10.04 1.80 -17.79
CA LEU A 120 8.90 1.10 -17.17
C LEU A 120 7.57 1.78 -17.51
N ASP A 121 6.48 1.01 -17.53
CA ASP A 121 5.15 1.52 -17.88
C ASP A 121 4.43 2.21 -16.70
N PHE A 122 5.07 3.24 -16.13
CA PHE A 122 4.46 4.10 -15.10
C PHE A 122 3.06 4.64 -15.49
N PRO A 123 2.78 5.03 -16.75
CA PRO A 123 1.45 5.47 -17.14
C PRO A 123 0.36 4.42 -16.87
N ALA A 124 0.64 3.14 -17.14
CA ALA A 124 -0.30 2.07 -16.83
C ALA A 124 -0.57 1.95 -15.32
N PHE A 125 0.46 2.14 -14.47
CA PHE A 125 0.28 2.14 -13.02
C PHE A 125 -0.58 3.32 -12.54
N VAL A 126 -0.32 4.54 -13.02
CA VAL A 126 -1.14 5.71 -12.66
C VAL A 126 -2.59 5.55 -13.11
N GLN A 127 -2.82 5.03 -14.32
CA GLN A 127 -4.16 4.74 -14.81
C GLN A 127 -4.90 3.72 -13.93
N LYS A 128 -4.21 2.67 -13.46
CA LYS A 128 -4.77 1.68 -12.53
C LYS A 128 -5.10 2.29 -11.18
N MET A 129 -4.21 3.11 -10.62
CA MET A 129 -4.45 3.82 -9.36
C MET A 129 -5.70 4.71 -9.47
N GLU A 130 -5.79 5.56 -10.50
CA GLU A 130 -6.93 6.44 -10.70
C GLU A 130 -8.25 5.67 -10.89
N ARG A 131 -8.23 4.61 -11.70
CA ARG A 131 -9.42 3.76 -11.92
C ARG A 131 -9.84 3.07 -10.63
N SER A 132 -8.89 2.57 -9.85
CA SER A 132 -9.17 1.90 -8.58
C SER A 132 -9.84 2.85 -7.57
N THR A 133 -9.29 4.05 -7.41
CA THR A 133 -9.85 5.08 -6.53
C THR A 133 -11.28 5.42 -6.95
N LYS A 134 -11.53 5.67 -8.25
CA LYS A 134 -12.88 5.99 -8.75
C LYS A 134 -13.89 4.86 -8.55
N LEU A 135 -13.45 3.60 -8.60
CA LEU A 135 -14.31 2.43 -8.41
C LEU A 135 -14.43 1.99 -6.95
N GLY A 136 -13.77 2.69 -6.01
CA GLY A 136 -13.75 2.32 -4.59
C GLY A 136 -13.28 0.88 -4.37
N LEU A 137 -12.25 0.42 -5.09
CA LEU A 137 -11.80 -0.98 -5.01
C LEU A 137 -11.44 -1.37 -3.58
N ALA A 138 -10.68 -0.54 -2.85
CA ALA A 138 -10.35 -0.76 -1.44
C ALA A 138 -11.55 -1.17 -0.58
N ARG A 139 -12.64 -0.38 -0.63
CA ARG A 139 -13.89 -0.69 0.07
C ARG A 139 -14.52 -2.01 -0.38
N ARG A 140 -14.52 -2.29 -1.68
CA ARG A 140 -15.09 -3.54 -2.23
C ARG A 140 -14.27 -4.77 -1.83
N GLU A 141 -12.95 -4.64 -1.76
CA GLU A 141 -12.05 -5.71 -1.32
C GLU A 141 -12.21 -5.97 0.19
N ALA A 142 -12.41 -4.93 1.00
CA ALA A 142 -12.67 -5.07 2.44
C ALA A 142 -14.06 -5.67 2.77
N ILE A 143 -15.10 -5.30 2.02
CA ILE A 143 -16.50 -5.67 2.32
C ILE A 143 -16.89 -7.06 1.82
N ARG A 144 -16.18 -7.64 0.84
CA ARG A 144 -16.55 -8.93 0.19
C ARG A 144 -16.56 -10.18 1.09
N ARG A 145 -16.49 -10.00 2.41
CA ARG A 145 -16.66 -11.02 3.45
C ARG A 145 -18.11 -11.49 3.69
N ARG A 146 -18.99 -11.46 2.69
CA ARG A 146 -20.35 -12.02 2.80
C ARG A 146 -20.71 -12.89 1.62
#